data_AF-A0A3B1KCF5-F1
#
_entry.id   AF-A0A3B1KCF5-F1
#
_cell.length_a   1.000
_cell.length_b   1.000
_cell.length_c   1.000
_cell.angle_alpha   90.00
_cell.angle_beta   90.00
_cell.angle_gamma   90.00
#
_symmetry.space_group_name_H-M   'P 1'
#
loop_
_entity.id
_entity.type
_entity.pdbx_description
1 polymer ?
#
loop_
_entity_poly.entity_id
_entity_poly.type
_entity_poly.pdbx_seq_one_letter_code
_entity_poly.pdbx_strand_id
1 'polypeptide(L)' 'MHFGALFQQDNACPHTAELKRTSLEDTNTMPWPASSPDTCTTENVWDMASDHVYTWL' A
#
# COMPACT_ATOMS: atom_id res chain seq x y z
N MET A 1 12.77 6.38 -20.91
CA MET A 1 11.56 5.61 -20.56
C MET A 1 10.87 6.38 -19.44
N HIS A 2 9.69 6.94 -19.68
CA HIS A 2 8.87 7.50 -18.60
C HIS A 2 8.16 6.31 -17.96
N PHE A 3 8.70 5.79 -16.86
CA PHE A 3 7.99 4.80 -16.06
C PHE A 3 6.84 5.54 -15.40
N GLY A 4 5.63 5.36 -15.92
CA GLY A 4 4.43 5.88 -15.27
C GLY A 4 4.40 5.42 -13.81
N ALA A 5 3.94 6.28 -12.92
CA ALA A 5 3.85 5.94 -11.50
C ALA A 5 2.97 4.71 -11.31
N LEU A 6 3.43 3.75 -10.51
CA LEU A 6 2.70 2.55 -10.13
C LEU A 6 2.14 2.77 -8.71
N PHE A 7 0.83 2.71 -8.58
CA PHE A 7 0.14 2.87 -7.30
C PHE A 7 0.07 1.55 -6.57
N GLN A 8 0.58 1.53 -5.34
CA GLN A 8 0.61 0.36 -4.47
C GLN A 8 -0.32 0.60 -3.28
N GLN A 9 -1.26 -0.32 -3.05
CA GLN A 9 -2.14 -0.39 -1.89
C GLN A 9 -2.45 -1.86 -1.59
N ASP A 10 -2.87 -2.18 -0.37
CA ASP A 10 -3.35 -3.52 -0.04
C ASP A 10 -4.78 -3.79 -0.61
N ASN A 11 -5.25 -5.03 -0.45
CA ASN A 11 -6.59 -5.45 -0.89
C ASN A 11 -7.63 -5.43 0.25
N ALA A 12 -7.46 -4.62 1.29
CA ALA A 12 -8.47 -4.51 2.34
C ALA A 12 -9.82 -4.09 1.73
N CYS A 13 -10.92 -4.58 2.30
CA CYS A 13 -12.27 -4.41 1.77
C CYS A 13 -12.58 -2.94 1.36
N PRO A 14 -12.26 -1.90 2.15
CA PRO A 14 -12.49 -0.51 1.74
C PRO A 14 -11.74 -0.07 0.48
N HIS A 15 -10.56 -0.64 0.21
CA HIS A 15 -9.72 -0.29 -0.95
C HIS A 15 -10.14 -1.02 -2.22
N THR A 16 -10.83 -2.14 -2.08
CA THR A 16 -11.42 -2.91 -3.20
C THR A 16 -12.87 -2.55 -3.50
N ALA A 17 -13.51 -1.72 -2.67
CA ALA A 17 -14.86 -1.24 -2.90
C ALA A 17 -14.98 -0.55 -4.27
N GLU A 18 -16.11 -0.74 -4.95
CA GLU A 18 -16.33 -0.25 -6.32
C GLU A 18 -16.05 1.25 -6.46
N LEU A 19 -16.52 2.06 -5.50
CA LEU A 19 -16.26 3.50 -5.45
C LEU A 19 -14.77 3.85 -5.45
N LYS A 20 -13.95 3.05 -4.75
CA LYS A 20 -12.50 3.26 -4.66
C LYS A 20 -11.81 2.81 -5.95
N ARG A 21 -12.33 1.75 -6.59
CA ARG A 21 -11.84 1.25 -7.88
C ARG A 21 -12.11 2.24 -9.02
N THR A 22 -13.30 2.83 -9.07
CA THR A 22 -13.64 3.85 -10.07
C THR A 22 -12.79 5.10 -9.92
N SER A 23 -12.56 5.55 -8.68
CA SER A 23 -11.65 6.67 -8.40
C SER A 23 -10.20 6.42 -8.83
N LEU A 24 -9.79 5.17 -9.08
CA LEU A 24 -8.44 4.78 -9.47
C LEU A 24 -8.37 4.24 -10.92
N GLU A 25 -9.43 4.43 -11.71
CA GLU A 25 -9.53 3.82 -13.05
C GLU A 25 -8.38 4.22 -14.00
N ASP A 26 -7.92 5.47 -13.93
CA ASP A 26 -6.80 6.00 -14.71
C ASP A 26 -5.43 5.76 -14.06
N THR A 27 -5.40 5.12 -12.89
CA THR A 27 -4.18 4.86 -12.14
C THR A 27 -3.69 3.44 -12.39
N ASN A 28 -2.41 3.33 -12.76
CA ASN A 28 -1.76 2.03 -12.87
C ASN A 28 -1.58 1.42 -11.47
N THR A 29 -2.50 0.56 -11.05
CA THR A 29 -2.50 -0.05 -9.71
C THR A 29 -1.79 -1.41 -9.74
N MET A 30 -0.84 -1.62 -8.83
CA MET A 30 -0.12 -2.89 -8.70
C MET A 30 -1.07 -4.00 -8.21
N PRO A 31 -1.08 -5.18 -8.86
CA PRO A 31 -1.81 -6.32 -8.33
C PRO A 31 -1.12 -6.85 -7.06
N TRP A 32 -1.85 -6.87 -5.94
CA TRP A 32 -1.31 -7.30 -4.64
C TRP A 32 -1.70 -8.74 -4.30
N PRO A 33 -0.76 -9.62 -3.91
CA PRO A 33 -1.09 -10.93 -3.36
C PRO A 33 -1.71 -10.81 -1.96
N ALA A 34 -2.69 -11.67 -1.65
CA ALA A 34 -3.30 -11.69 -0.32
C ALA A 34 -2.27 -12.12 0.75
N SER A 35 -2.30 -11.46 1.92
CA SER A 35 -1.47 -11.79 3.08
C SER A 35 0.05 -11.65 2.89
N SER A 36 0.49 -10.63 2.14
CA SER A 36 1.92 -10.30 1.95
C SER A 36 2.31 -8.94 2.57
N PRO A 37 2.25 -8.78 3.89
CA PRO A 37 2.63 -7.53 4.56
C PRO A 37 4.12 -7.20 4.39
N ASP A 38 4.99 -8.22 4.27
CA ASP A 38 6.43 -8.13 4.03
C ASP A 38 6.79 -7.35 2.76
N THR A 39 5.91 -7.40 1.76
CA THR A 39 6.11 -6.67 0.51
C THR A 39 5.62 -5.22 0.58
N CYS A 40 4.84 -4.85 1.59
CA CYS A 40 4.20 -3.54 1.70
C CYS A 40 5.19 -2.48 2.21
N THR A 41 5.52 -1.51 1.36
CA THR A 41 6.39 -0.38 1.74
C THR A 41 5.82 0.41 2.92
N THR A 42 4.49 0.51 3.02
CA THR A 42 3.81 1.19 4.12
C THR A 42 4.01 0.46 5.46
N GLU A 43 3.89 -0.88 5.49
CA GLU A 43 4.17 -1.68 6.69
C GLU A 43 5.63 -1.54 7.12
N ASN A 44 6.58 -1.62 6.17
CA ASN A 44 8.00 -1.41 6.47
C ASN A 44 8.29 -0.03 7.09
N VAL A 45 7.59 1.02 6.63
CA VAL A 45 7.71 2.37 7.22
C VAL A 45 7.10 2.41 8.62
N TRP A 46 5.97 1.73 8.85
CA TRP A 46 5.36 1.63 10.17
C TRP A 46 6.22 0.85 11.15
N ASP A 47 6.88 -0.22 10.72
CA ASP A 47 7.82 -0.98 11.56
C ASP A 47 9.00 -0.10 11.99
N MET A 48 9.64 0.62 11.05
CA MET A 48 10.72 1.56 11.38
C MET A 48 10.24 2.67 12.32
N ALA A 49 9.05 3.24 12.07
CA ALA A 49 8.49 4.28 12.93
C ALA A 49 8.17 3.72 14.33
N SER A 50 7.64 2.51 14.41
CA SER A 50 7.32 1.82 15.66
C SER A 50 8.58 1.54 16.46
N ASP A 51 9.64 1.05 15.82
CA ASP A 51 10.95 0.87 16.44
C ASP A 51 11.42 2.19 17.08
N HIS A 52 11.35 3.30 16.34
CA HIS A 52 11.70 4.60 16.90
C HIS A 52 10.78 5.00 18.06
N VAL A 53 9.47 4.81 17.97
CA VAL A 53 8.53 5.12 19.06
C VAL A 53 8.80 4.28 20.31
N TYR A 54 9.02 2.98 20.17
CA TYR A 54 9.31 2.06 21.27
C TYR A 54 10.72 2.22 21.84
N THR A 55 11.69 2.72 21.07
CA THR A 55 13.03 3.05 21.59
C THR A 55 13.00 4.28 22.50
N TRP A 56 11.96 5.12 22.41
CA TRP A 56 11.77 6.34 23.23
C TRP A 56 10.68 6.20 24.32
N LEU A 57 10.20 4.98 24.58
CA LEU A 57 9.33 4.62 25.72
C LEU A 57 10.08 3.72 26.70
#